data_AF-A0A524HD65-F1
#
_entry.id   AF-A0A524HD65-F1
#
_cell.length_a   1.000
_cell.length_b   1.000
_cell.length_c   1.000
_cell.angle_alpha   90.00
_cell.angle_beta   90.00
_cell.angle_gamma   90.00
#
_symmetry.space_group_name_H-M   'P 1'
#
loop_
_entity.id
_entity.type
_entity.pdbx_description
1 polymer ?
#
loop_
_entity_poly.entity_id
_entity_poly.type
_entity_poly.pdbx_seq_one_letter_code
_entity_poly.pdbx_strand_id
1 'polypeptide(L)'
;YGQRPQYDDMGTVMIGVSLPIWAGSKQLPLRQEMQDMKAVETAMAKDLYNETVAELTEARADAERTRVLGTLYATAILPQSKAAVESALSSYRVGRVDYMTLVENEMTVNRYEIALVQLAAEYHQAVARIDALLGSIGGGQ
;
A
#
# COMPACT_ATOMS: atom_id res chain seq x y z
N TYR A 1 -73.59 36.77 59.05
CA TYR A 1 -72.96 35.80 58.13
C TYR A 1 -72.57 36.58 56.88
N GLY A 2 -71.33 36.74 56.42
CA GLY A 2 -69.99 36.34 56.86
C GLY A 2 -69.07 36.94 55.79
N GLN A 3 -68.09 37.76 56.19
CA GLN A 3 -67.13 38.37 55.27
C GLN A 3 -66.39 37.28 54.50
N ARG A 4 -66.29 37.41 53.17
CA ARG A 4 -65.35 36.63 52.36
C ARG A 4 -64.06 37.44 52.26
N PRO A 5 -62.91 36.94 52.74
CA PRO A 5 -61.64 37.56 52.41
C PRO A 5 -61.34 37.24 50.94
N GLN A 6 -61.12 38.29 50.16
CA GLN A 6 -60.61 38.17 48.81
C GLN A 6 -59.10 37.95 48.95
N TYR A 7 -58.68 36.69 48.82
CA TYR A 7 -57.25 36.41 48.67
C TYR A 7 -56.88 36.84 47.26
N ASP A 8 -56.07 37.89 47.14
CA ASP A 8 -55.40 38.21 45.88
C ASP A 8 -54.53 37.01 45.49
N ASP A 9 -54.77 36.47 44.29
CA ASP A 9 -53.91 35.46 43.67
C ASP A 9 -52.53 36.08 43.46
N MET A 10 -51.59 35.77 44.34
CA MET A 10 -50.18 36.11 44.15
C MET A 10 -49.55 35.13 43.16
N GLY A 11 -49.47 35.52 41.90
CA GLY A 11 -48.64 34.85 40.89
C GLY A 11 -47.20 35.36 40.91
N THR A 12 -46.25 34.53 41.37
CA THR A 12 -44.83 34.88 41.35
C THR A 12 -44.16 34.33 40.09
N VAL A 13 -43.56 35.20 39.27
CA VAL A 13 -42.71 34.80 38.14
C VAL A 13 -41.25 34.94 38.56
N MET A 14 -40.52 33.83 38.69
CA MET A 14 -39.07 33.85 38.90
C MET A 14 -38.34 33.69 37.57
N ILE A 15 -37.48 34.64 37.23
CA ILE A 15 -36.55 34.55 36.10
C ILE A 15 -35.18 34.22 36.68
N GLY A 16 -34.75 32.96 36.54
CA GLY A 16 -33.42 32.52 36.92
C GLY A 16 -32.48 32.57 35.71
N VAL A 17 -31.41 33.35 35.78
CA VAL A 17 -30.29 33.26 34.82
C VAL A 17 -29.19 32.41 35.45
N SER A 18 -28.93 31.24 34.88
CA SER A 18 -27.78 30.41 35.28
C SER A 18 -26.51 31.02 34.70
N LEU A 19 -25.69 31.65 35.55
CA LEU A 19 -24.38 32.19 35.16
C LEU A 19 -23.29 31.17 35.54
N PRO A 20 -22.65 30.48 34.57
CA PRO A 20 -21.69 29.44 34.90
C PRO A 20 -20.32 30.04 35.24
N ILE A 21 -20.12 30.35 36.52
CA ILE A 21 -18.92 31.00 37.07
C ILE A 21 -17.63 30.16 36.87
N TRP A 22 -17.78 28.85 36.60
CA TRP A 22 -16.68 27.88 36.44
C TRP A 22 -16.60 27.29 35.02
N ALA A 23 -17.37 27.82 34.07
CA ALA A 23 -17.37 27.32 32.69
C ALA A 23 -15.99 27.44 32.03
N GLY A 24 -15.27 28.53 32.26
CA GLY A 24 -13.95 28.75 31.68
C GLY A 24 -12.91 27.72 32.13
N SER A 25 -12.88 27.35 33.41
CA SER A 25 -11.92 26.38 33.95
C SER A 25 -12.20 24.95 33.50
N LYS A 26 -13.49 24.57 33.31
CA LYS A 26 -13.86 23.25 32.77
C LYS A 26 -13.71 23.16 31.24
N GLN A 27 -13.85 24.26 30.49
CA GLN A 27 -13.71 24.27 29.03
C GLN A 27 -12.25 24.18 28.56
N LEU A 28 -11.30 24.65 29.34
CA LEU A 28 -9.87 24.60 28.99
C LEU A 28 -9.35 23.17 28.74
N PRO A 29 -9.54 22.19 29.64
CA PRO A 29 -9.09 20.82 29.42
C PRO A 29 -9.83 20.15 28.25
N LEU A 30 -11.14 20.38 28.10
CA LEU A 30 -11.92 19.90 26.95
C LEU A 30 -11.40 20.44 25.61
N ARG A 31 -10.96 21.70 25.57
CA ARG A 31 -10.35 22.29 24.37
C ARG A 31 -8.97 21.72 24.06
N GLN A 32 -8.17 21.46 25.10
CA GLN A 32 -6.86 20.81 24.94
C GLN A 32 -7.03 19.39 24.38
N GLU A 33 -7.93 18.60 24.98
CA GLU A 33 -8.24 17.25 24.51
C GLU A 33 -8.75 17.24 23.06
N MET A 34 -9.63 18.18 22.69
CA MET A 34 -10.08 18.35 21.30
C MET A 34 -8.95 18.74 20.33
N GLN A 35 -7.99 19.55 20.78
CA GLN A 35 -6.81 19.91 19.98
C GLN A 35 -5.87 18.74 19.81
N ASP A 36 -5.66 17.96 20.87
CA ASP A 36 -4.84 16.75 20.86
C ASP A 36 -5.47 15.69 19.94
N MET A 37 -6.78 15.47 20.03
CA MET A 37 -7.52 14.60 19.10
C MET A 37 -7.35 15.06 17.65
N LYS A 38 -7.49 16.35 17.38
CA LYS A 38 -7.29 16.89 16.02
C LYS A 38 -5.85 16.69 15.54
N ALA A 39 -4.86 16.85 16.42
CA ALA A 39 -3.47 16.60 16.10
C ALA A 39 -3.24 15.12 15.76
N VAL A 40 -3.81 14.19 16.53
CA VAL A 40 -3.78 12.76 16.26
C VAL A 40 -4.40 12.43 14.91
N GLU A 41 -5.60 12.94 14.60
CA GLU A 41 -6.26 12.73 13.30
C GLU A 41 -5.41 13.24 12.13
N THR A 42 -4.79 14.41 12.27
CA THR A 42 -3.91 14.95 11.22
C THR A 42 -2.63 14.13 11.06
N ALA A 43 -2.09 13.58 12.16
CA ALA A 43 -0.93 12.69 12.11
C ALA A 43 -1.30 11.38 11.40
N MET A 44 -2.43 10.76 11.76
CA MET A 44 -2.93 9.53 11.12
C MET A 44 -3.14 9.72 9.61
N ALA A 45 -3.76 10.84 9.19
CA ALA A 45 -3.96 11.14 7.78
C ALA A 45 -2.63 11.30 7.02
N LYS A 46 -1.64 11.94 7.66
CA LYS A 46 -0.29 12.09 7.10
C LYS A 46 0.44 10.75 7.02
N ASP A 47 0.32 9.92 8.04
CA ASP A 47 0.96 8.59 8.07
C ASP A 47 0.39 7.70 6.96
N LEU A 48 -0.93 7.65 6.80
CA LEU A 48 -1.59 6.92 5.71
C LEU A 48 -1.14 7.42 4.33
N TYR A 49 -1.01 8.74 4.16
CA TYR A 49 -0.49 9.33 2.92
C TYR A 49 0.94 8.88 2.64
N ASN A 50 1.83 8.95 3.65
CA ASN A 50 3.22 8.55 3.49
C ASN A 50 3.36 7.06 3.19
N GLU A 51 2.56 6.22 3.84
CA GLU A 51 2.49 4.77 3.60
C GLU A 51 2.09 4.49 2.15
N THR A 52 1.00 5.11 1.67
CA THR A 52 0.54 4.96 0.29
C THR A 52 1.61 5.39 -0.72
N VAL A 53 2.31 6.51 -0.48
CA VAL A 53 3.38 6.99 -1.35
C VAL A 53 4.60 6.05 -1.32
N ALA A 54 4.93 5.50 -0.15
CA ALA A 54 6.01 4.54 -0.01
C ALA A 54 5.71 3.25 -0.79
N GLU A 55 4.51 2.68 -0.62
CA GLU A 55 4.06 1.48 -1.34
C GLU A 55 4.03 1.69 -2.86
N LEU A 56 3.55 2.84 -3.32
CA LEU A 56 3.54 3.18 -4.75
C LEU A 56 4.95 3.29 -5.31
N THR A 57 5.87 3.87 -4.54
CA THR A 57 7.27 4.03 -4.93
C THR A 57 7.95 2.67 -5.05
N GLU A 58 7.71 1.77 -4.08
CA GLU A 58 8.22 0.40 -4.09
C GLU A 58 7.66 -0.39 -5.29
N ALA A 59 6.34 -0.38 -5.49
CA ALA A 59 5.71 -1.09 -6.61
C ALA A 59 6.22 -0.60 -7.97
N ARG A 60 6.46 0.71 -8.12
CA ARG A 60 7.06 1.29 -9.32
C ARG A 60 8.51 0.84 -9.51
N ALA A 61 9.29 0.79 -8.44
CA ALA A 61 10.67 0.32 -8.50
C ALA A 61 10.74 -1.16 -8.89
N ASP A 62 9.84 -1.99 -8.36
CA ASP A 62 9.73 -3.42 -8.70
C ASP A 62 9.33 -3.63 -10.15
N ALA A 63 8.33 -2.88 -10.65
CA ALA A 63 7.93 -2.93 -12.05
C ALA A 63 9.10 -2.56 -12.98
N GLU A 64 9.85 -1.50 -12.69
CA GLU A 64 10.98 -1.12 -13.52
C GLU A 64 12.12 -2.14 -13.46
N ARG A 65 12.44 -2.62 -12.26
CA ARG A 65 13.48 -3.64 -12.05
C ARG A 65 13.17 -4.92 -12.84
N THR A 66 11.97 -5.46 -12.68
CA THR A 66 11.55 -6.71 -13.32
C THR A 66 11.49 -6.58 -14.84
N ARG A 67 11.06 -5.42 -15.35
CA ARG A 67 11.10 -5.10 -16.80
C ARG A 67 12.52 -5.09 -17.35
N VAL A 68 13.45 -4.41 -16.67
CA VAL A 68 14.86 -4.34 -17.10
C VAL A 68 15.51 -5.72 -17.05
N LEU A 69 15.33 -6.47 -15.96
CA LEU A 69 15.85 -7.83 -15.84
C LEU A 69 15.23 -8.77 -16.87
N GLY A 70 13.91 -8.71 -17.08
CA GLY A 70 13.23 -9.53 -18.09
C GLY A 70 13.78 -9.27 -19.50
N THR A 71 14.03 -8.00 -19.82
CA THR A 71 14.68 -7.62 -21.09
C THR A 71 16.07 -8.22 -21.20
N LEU A 72 16.93 -8.06 -20.18
CA LEU A 72 18.28 -8.62 -20.17
C LEU A 72 18.28 -10.14 -20.35
N TYR A 73 17.37 -10.84 -19.68
CA TYR A 73 17.24 -12.29 -19.79
C TYR A 73 16.85 -12.70 -21.21
N ALA A 74 15.85 -12.04 -21.79
CA ALA A 74 15.36 -12.34 -23.13
C ALA A 74 16.37 -12.01 -24.23
N THR A 75 17.11 -10.91 -24.11
CA THR A 75 17.95 -10.40 -25.21
C THR A 75 19.41 -10.80 -25.11
N ALA A 76 19.91 -11.17 -23.93
CA ALA A 76 21.33 -11.49 -23.73
C ALA A 76 21.54 -12.86 -23.09
N ILE A 77 20.97 -13.12 -21.91
CA ILE A 77 21.30 -14.31 -21.14
C ILE A 77 20.80 -15.59 -21.81
N LEU A 78 19.53 -15.61 -22.22
CA LEU A 78 18.93 -16.79 -22.84
C LEU A 78 19.53 -17.13 -24.22
N PRO A 79 19.78 -16.16 -25.13
CA PRO A 79 20.49 -16.44 -26.37
C PRO A 79 21.91 -16.98 -26.13
N GLN A 80 22.65 -16.41 -25.17
CA GLN A 80 24.00 -16.87 -24.86
C GLN A 80 24.02 -18.29 -24.28
N SER A 81 23.10 -18.63 -23.38
CA SER A 81 23.01 -19.98 -22.83
C SER A 81 22.61 -21.01 -23.89
N LYS A 82 21.72 -20.65 -24.83
CA LYS A 82 21.38 -21.52 -25.98
C LYS A 82 22.59 -21.76 -26.89
N ALA A 83 23.40 -20.73 -27.17
CA ALA A 83 24.65 -20.90 -27.90
C ALA A 83 25.65 -21.82 -27.17
N ALA A 84 25.69 -21.77 -25.83
CA ALA A 84 26.53 -22.68 -25.04
C ALA A 84 26.08 -24.15 -25.16
N VAL A 85 24.77 -24.41 -25.17
CA VAL A 85 24.20 -25.74 -25.47
C VAL A 85 24.61 -26.23 -26.85
N GLU A 86 24.49 -25.39 -27.89
CA GLU A 86 24.88 -25.75 -29.26
C GLU A 86 26.37 -26.12 -29.37
N SER A 87 27.23 -25.38 -28.66
CA SER A 87 28.67 -25.65 -28.57
C SER A 87 28.97 -26.97 -27.83
N ALA A 88 28.30 -27.20 -26.70
CA ALA A 88 28.41 -28.43 -25.92
C ALA A 88 27.94 -29.64 -26.74
N LEU A 89 26.82 -29.53 -27.46
CA LEU A 89 26.29 -30.58 -28.33
C LEU A 89 27.26 -30.93 -29.45
N SER A 90 27.85 -29.92 -30.09
CA SER A 90 28.85 -30.11 -31.14
C SER A 90 30.10 -30.83 -30.60
N SER A 91 30.55 -30.45 -29.40
CA SER A 91 31.70 -31.07 -28.72
C SER A 91 31.40 -32.51 -28.26
N TYR A 92 30.18 -32.77 -27.78
CA TYR A 92 29.73 -34.10 -27.37
C TYR A 92 29.72 -35.08 -28.54
N ARG A 93 29.19 -34.65 -29.70
CA ARG A 93 29.15 -35.48 -30.93
C ARG A 93 30.51 -35.95 -31.42
N VAL A 94 31.57 -35.19 -31.13
CA VAL A 94 32.96 -35.53 -31.48
C VAL A 94 33.75 -36.10 -30.28
N GLY A 95 33.07 -36.43 -29.18
CA GLY A 95 33.67 -37.04 -28.00
C GLY A 95 34.59 -36.14 -27.17
N ARG A 96 34.51 -34.80 -27.35
CA ARG A 96 35.35 -33.83 -26.63
C ARG A 96 34.83 -33.42 -25.26
N VAL A 97 33.53 -33.58 -25.03
CA VAL A 97 32.90 -33.41 -23.71
C VAL A 97 31.97 -34.60 -23.45
N ASP A 98 31.73 -34.91 -22.19
CA ASP A 98 30.79 -35.96 -21.79
C ASP A 98 29.32 -35.50 -21.87
N TYR A 99 28.40 -36.47 -21.75
CA TYR A 99 26.96 -36.22 -21.79
C TYR A 99 26.46 -35.34 -20.62
N MET A 100 27.06 -35.46 -19.43
CA MET A 100 26.63 -34.66 -18.27
C MET A 100 26.92 -33.18 -18.50
N THR A 101 28.04 -32.84 -19.12
CA THR A 101 28.35 -31.46 -19.54
C THR A 101 27.27 -30.89 -20.45
N LEU A 102 26.76 -31.66 -21.43
CA LEU A 102 25.66 -31.22 -22.29
C LEU A 102 24.36 -30.99 -21.48
N VAL A 103 24.00 -31.93 -20.61
CA VAL A 103 22.81 -31.83 -19.76
C VAL A 103 22.89 -30.63 -18.82
N GLU A 104 24.05 -30.31 -18.26
CA GLU A 104 24.26 -29.14 -17.41
C GLU A 104 24.01 -27.82 -18.15
N ASN A 105 24.42 -27.72 -19.41
CA ASN A 105 24.14 -26.57 -20.25
C ASN A 105 22.63 -26.44 -20.55
N GLU A 106 21.96 -27.54 -20.88
CA GLU A 106 20.50 -27.55 -21.10
C GLU A 106 19.73 -27.17 -19.84
N MET A 107 20.11 -27.71 -18.68
CA MET A 107 19.52 -27.31 -17.40
C MET A 107 19.72 -25.82 -17.11
N THR A 108 20.83 -25.24 -17.56
CA THR A 108 21.09 -23.79 -17.42
C THR A 108 20.13 -22.97 -18.28
N VAL A 109 19.89 -23.39 -19.54
CA VAL A 109 18.86 -22.77 -20.40
C VAL A 109 17.50 -22.83 -19.73
N ASN A 110 17.07 -24.01 -19.26
CA ASN A 110 15.77 -24.20 -18.61
C ASN A 110 15.59 -23.30 -17.38
N ARG A 111 16.63 -23.15 -16.55
CA ARG A 111 16.60 -22.22 -15.40
C ARG A 111 16.38 -20.78 -15.84
N TYR A 112 17.02 -20.34 -16.92
CA TYR A 112 16.85 -18.98 -17.42
C TYR A 112 15.49 -18.75 -18.09
N GLU A 113 14.91 -19.76 -18.74
CA GLU A 113 13.55 -19.68 -19.27
C GLU A 113 12.52 -19.54 -18.13
N ILE A 114 12.66 -20.33 -17.07
CA ILE A 114 11.81 -20.22 -15.88
C ILE A 114 11.96 -18.83 -15.24
N ALA A 115 13.19 -18.35 -15.06
CA ALA A 115 13.45 -17.04 -14.49
C ALA A 115 12.83 -15.91 -15.32
N LEU A 116 12.88 -16.00 -16.66
CA LEU A 116 12.26 -15.01 -17.55
C LEU A 116 10.74 -14.96 -17.36
N VAL A 117 10.08 -16.11 -17.24
CA VAL A 117 8.64 -16.19 -16.98
C VAL A 117 8.30 -15.64 -15.59
N GLN A 118 9.10 -15.94 -14.57
CA GLN A 118 8.94 -15.39 -13.23
C GLN A 118 9.05 -13.87 -13.23
N LEU A 119 10.06 -13.30 -13.90
CA LEU A 119 10.22 -11.85 -14.04
C LEU A 119 9.02 -11.19 -14.71
N ALA A 120 8.42 -11.83 -15.73
CA ALA A 120 7.20 -11.33 -16.35
C ALA A 120 6.01 -11.36 -15.39
N ALA A 121 5.85 -12.43 -14.60
CA ALA A 121 4.81 -12.52 -13.59
C ALA A 121 4.98 -11.45 -12.50
N GLU A 122 6.19 -11.26 -11.99
CA GLU A 122 6.52 -10.23 -10.99
C GLU A 122 6.25 -8.82 -11.53
N TYR A 123 6.59 -8.54 -12.79
CA TYR A 123 6.26 -7.27 -13.45
C TYR A 123 4.75 -7.00 -13.44
N HIS A 124 3.95 -7.99 -13.87
CA HIS A 124 2.50 -7.85 -13.90
C HIS A 124 1.88 -7.71 -12.49
N GLN A 125 2.44 -8.39 -11.50
CA GLN A 125 2.03 -8.23 -10.10
C GLN A 125 2.33 -6.82 -9.58
N ALA A 126 3.50 -6.26 -9.90
CA ALA A 126 3.88 -4.91 -9.52
C ALA A 126 2.95 -3.87 -10.18
N VAL A 127 2.64 -4.03 -11.47
CA VAL A 127 1.66 -3.18 -12.18
C VAL A 127 0.29 -3.29 -11.53
N ALA A 128 -0.21 -4.50 -11.24
CA ALA A 128 -1.49 -4.68 -10.56
C ALA A 128 -1.52 -4.03 -9.16
N ARG A 129 -0.40 -4.03 -8.43
CA ARG A 129 -0.29 -3.32 -7.15
C ARG A 129 -0.39 -1.81 -7.32
N ILE A 130 0.28 -1.24 -8.32
CA ILE A 130 0.16 0.18 -8.67
C ILE A 130 -1.30 0.51 -8.98
N ASP A 131 -1.94 -0.29 -9.84
CA ASP A 131 -3.32 -0.09 -10.25
C ASP A 131 -4.31 -0.16 -9.06
N ALA A 132 -4.05 -1.04 -8.08
CA ALA A 132 -4.81 -1.13 -6.84
C ALA A 132 -4.63 0.13 -5.95
N LEU A 133 -3.40 0.62 -5.79
CA LEU A 133 -3.10 1.84 -5.01
C LEU A 133 -3.71 3.09 -5.64
N LEU A 134 -3.85 3.11 -6.96
CA LEU A 134 -4.51 4.19 -7.70
C LEU A 134 -6.05 4.05 -7.72
N GLY A 135 -6.61 2.97 -7.17
CA GLY A 135 -8.05 2.71 -7.13
C GLY A 135 -8.65 2.24 -8.47
N SER A 136 -7.82 1.91 -9.47
CA SER A 136 -8.29 1.56 -10.82
C SER A 136 -8.85 0.13 -10.94
N ILE A 137 -8.48 -0.78 -10.04
CA ILE A 137 -8.95 -2.18 -10.03
C ILE A 137 -10.38 -2.32 -9.45
N GLY A 138 -10.91 -1.27 -8.81
CA GLY A 138 -12.25 -1.25 -8.19
C GLY A 138 -13.24 -0.23 -8.76
N GLY A 139 -12.88 0.49 -9.83
CA GLY A 139 -13.73 1.52 -10.46
C GLY A 139 -14.90 0.96 -11.28
N GLY A 140 -15.75 0.15 -10.65
CA GLY A 140 -17.04 -0.27 -11.15
C GLY A 140 -18.12 0.03 -10.09
N GLN A 141 -18.81 1.16 -10.30
CA GLN A 141 -19.89 1.77 -9.51
C GLN A 141 -19.50 2.61 -8.29
#